data_AF-L0AYR1-F1
#
_entry.id   AF-L0AYR1-F1
#
_cell.length_a   1.000
_cell.length_b   1.000
_cell.length_c   1.000
_cell.angle_alpha   90.00
_cell.angle_beta   90.00
_cell.angle_gamma   90.00
#
_symmetry.space_group_name_H-M   'P 1'
#
loop_
_entity.id
_entity.type
_entity.pdbx_description
1 polymer ?
#
loop_
_entity_poly.entity_id
_entity_poly.type
_entity_poly.pdbx_seq_one_letter_code
_entity_poly.pdbx_strand_id
1 'polypeptide(L)'
;MEIDRSKVTSPKDLQYWKSYDNYTLDNPHVGDPRSLQMTQRLYCFIRYTMFCRCCRELGEDDPRCKYQYYRAEVACTQDFLDLVNQHREAGTCGMDLLPGDRIVGTR
;
A
#
# COMPACT_ATOMS: atom_id res chain seq x y z
N MET A 1 23.89 20.23 0.42
CA MET A 1 24.41 19.26 1.41
C MET A 1 24.90 18.05 0.63
N GLU A 2 26.22 17.89 0.46
CA GLU A 2 26.78 16.67 -0.13
C GLU A 2 26.75 15.57 0.95
N ILE A 3 26.14 14.44 0.61
CA ILE A 3 25.97 13.31 1.53
C ILE A 3 27.17 12.38 1.36
N ASP A 4 27.93 12.21 2.44
CA ASP A 4 29.04 11.27 2.53
C ASP A 4 28.53 9.83 2.42
N ARG A 5 28.86 9.18 1.30
CA ARG A 5 28.33 7.86 0.96
C ARG A 5 28.88 6.72 1.82
N SER A 6 29.91 7.00 2.62
CA SER A 6 30.61 6.01 3.44
C SER A 6 29.86 5.62 4.72
N LYS A 7 28.76 6.30 5.07
CA LYS A 7 28.00 6.09 6.33
C LYS A 7 26.69 5.31 6.19
N VAL A 8 26.44 4.65 5.06
CA VAL A 8 25.22 3.81 4.88
C VAL A 8 25.42 2.50 5.61
N THR A 9 24.63 2.26 6.66
CA THR A 9 24.70 1.03 7.45
C THR A 9 23.52 0.11 7.13
N SER A 10 22.41 0.68 6.64
CA SER A 10 21.18 -0.02 6.29
C SER A 10 20.51 0.62 5.07
N PRO A 11 19.76 -0.15 4.25
CA PRO A 11 18.95 0.41 3.15
C PRO A 11 17.97 1.51 3.58
N LYS A 12 17.59 1.57 4.86
CA LYS A 12 16.74 2.64 5.43
C LYS A 12 17.47 3.99 5.51
N ASP A 13 18.79 3.98 5.64
CA ASP A 13 19.59 5.21 5.72
C ASP A 13 19.58 5.95 4.38
N LEU A 14 19.31 5.23 3.28
CA LEU A 14 19.14 5.78 1.92
C LEU A 14 17.79 6.47 1.72
N GLN A 15 16.82 6.25 2.62
CA GLN A 15 15.43 6.71 2.43
C GLN A 15 15.30 8.24 2.43
N TYR A 16 16.29 8.95 2.99
CA TYR A 16 16.35 10.42 3.07
C TYR A 16 17.47 11.04 2.24
N TRP A 17 18.16 10.25 1.40
CA TRP A 17 19.33 10.72 0.64
C TRP A 17 19.00 11.68 -0.49
N LYS A 18 17.75 11.67 -0.94
CA LYS A 18 17.24 12.64 -1.90
C LYS A 18 15.85 13.05 -1.43
N SER A 19 15.64 14.36 -1.38
CA SER A 19 14.28 14.88 -1.31
C SER A 19 13.53 14.40 -2.56
N TYR A 20 12.33 13.86 -2.35
CA TYR A 20 11.41 13.51 -3.41
C TYR A 20 10.52 14.68 -3.83
N ASP A 21 10.74 15.87 -3.26
CA ASP A 21 9.88 17.04 -3.49
C ASP A 21 9.80 17.40 -4.97
N ASN A 22 10.91 17.30 -5.72
CA ASN A 22 10.89 17.55 -7.17
C ASN A 22 9.95 16.59 -7.93
N TYR A 23 9.93 15.30 -7.56
CA TYR A 23 9.05 14.32 -8.19
C TYR A 23 7.57 14.56 -7.82
N THR A 24 7.32 14.98 -6.57
CA THR A 24 5.98 15.36 -6.10
C THR A 24 5.50 16.66 -6.75
N LEU A 25 6.38 17.64 -6.93
CA LEU A 25 6.11 18.91 -7.62
C LEU A 25 5.73 18.69 -9.08
N ASP A 26 6.42 17.79 -9.77
CA ASP A 26 6.10 17.43 -11.16
C ASP A 26 4.82 16.59 -11.27
N ASN A 27 4.38 15.96 -10.17
CA ASN A 27 3.22 15.07 -10.13
C ASN A 27 2.29 15.39 -8.94
N PRO A 28 1.70 16.59 -8.88
CA PRO A 28 0.92 17.05 -7.73
C PRO A 28 -0.38 16.25 -7.51
N HIS A 29 -0.79 15.49 -8.53
CA HIS A 29 -1.93 14.57 -8.50
C HIS A 29 -1.59 13.21 -7.84
N VAL A 30 -0.32 12.97 -7.51
CA VAL A 30 0.15 11.70 -6.97
C VAL A 30 0.50 11.85 -5.49
N GLY A 31 -0.31 11.26 -4.62
CA GLY A 31 -0.06 11.26 -3.17
C GLY A 31 1.05 10.30 -2.69
N ASP A 32 1.60 9.46 -3.57
CA ASP A 32 2.72 8.57 -3.27
C ASP A 32 3.73 8.53 -4.43
N PRO A 33 4.96 9.05 -4.25
CA PRO A 33 5.96 9.15 -5.31
C PRO A 33 6.48 7.78 -5.81
N ARG A 34 6.03 6.66 -5.25
CA ARG A 34 6.26 5.33 -5.82
C ARG A 34 5.28 4.99 -6.96
N SER A 35 4.26 5.83 -7.17
CA SER A 35 3.13 5.60 -8.08
C SER A 35 3.04 6.66 -9.17
N LEU A 36 4.18 7.25 -9.57
CA LEU A 36 4.27 8.41 -10.48
C LEU A 36 3.71 8.16 -11.89
N GLN A 37 3.64 6.90 -12.34
CA GLN A 37 3.19 6.52 -13.68
C GLN A 37 2.01 5.53 -13.67
N MET A 38 1.51 5.18 -12.49
CA MET A 38 0.51 4.13 -12.35
C MET A 38 -0.89 4.70 -12.50
N THR A 39 -1.71 4.08 -13.34
CA THR A 39 -3.15 4.35 -13.36
C THR A 39 -3.68 4.31 -11.92
N GLN A 40 -4.54 5.27 -11.55
CA GLN A 40 -5.10 5.38 -10.19
C GLN A 40 -5.70 4.06 -9.68
N ARG A 41 -6.14 3.19 -10.60
CA ARG A 41 -6.55 1.81 -10.33
C ARG A 41 -5.49 0.97 -9.60
N LEU A 42 -4.25 0.96 -10.08
CA LEU A 42 -3.18 0.17 -9.46
C LEU A 42 -2.81 0.74 -8.09
N TYR A 43 -2.87 2.06 -7.94
CA TYR A 43 -2.67 2.72 -6.66
C TYR A 43 -3.72 2.27 -5.63
N CYS A 44 -5.00 2.30 -6.00
CA CYS A 44 -6.10 1.78 -5.19
C CYS A 44 -5.89 0.29 -4.80
N PHE A 45 -5.56 -0.57 -5.76
CA PHE A 45 -5.37 -2.01 -5.51
C PHE A 45 -4.24 -2.27 -4.51
N ILE A 46 -3.10 -1.57 -4.65
CA ILE A 46 -1.96 -1.70 -3.74
C ILE A 46 -2.36 -1.24 -2.34
N ARG A 47 -3.09 -0.13 -2.21
CA ARG A 47 -3.55 0.38 -0.90
C ARG A 47 -4.46 -0.61 -0.20
N TYR A 48 -5.44 -1.15 -0.92
CA TYR A 48 -6.36 -2.13 -0.35
C TYR A 48 -5.66 -3.45 0.01
N THR A 49 -4.72 -3.91 -0.82
CA THR A 49 -3.89 -5.11 -0.52
C THR A 49 -3.06 -4.91 0.76
N MET A 50 -2.50 -3.70 0.97
CA MET A 50 -1.75 -3.39 2.20
C MET A 50 -2.63 -3.39 3.45
N PHE A 51 -3.88 -2.92 3.32
CA PHE A 51 -4.88 -3.02 4.39
C PHE A 51 -5.18 -4.49 4.72
N CYS A 52 -5.50 -5.32 3.73
CA CYS A 52 -5.79 -6.75 3.92
C CYS A 52 -4.64 -7.46 4.64
N ARG A 53 -3.41 -7.23 4.18
CA ARG A 53 -2.20 -7.78 4.80
C ARG A 53 -2.01 -7.30 6.24
N CYS A 54 -2.28 -6.02 6.52
CA CYS A 54 -2.22 -5.48 7.88
C CYS A 54 -3.20 -6.21 8.80
N CYS A 55 -4.46 -6.39 8.37
CA CYS A 55 -5.47 -7.09 9.16
C CYS A 55 -5.07 -8.55 9.44
N ARG A 56 -4.44 -9.24 8.48
CA ARG A 56 -3.94 -10.60 8.68
C ARG A 56 -2.77 -10.68 9.67
N GLU A 57 -1.83 -9.74 9.61
CA GLU A 57 -0.62 -9.78 10.45
C GLU A 57 -0.85 -9.23 11.87
N LEU A 58 -1.71 -8.22 12.02
CA LEU A 58 -1.86 -7.43 13.26
C LEU A 58 -3.26 -7.45 13.85
N GLY A 59 -4.27 -7.87 13.08
CA GLY A 59 -5.68 -7.75 13.44
C GLY A 59 -6.30 -6.43 12.98
N GLU A 60 -7.57 -6.48 12.62
CA GLU A 60 -8.32 -5.35 12.04
C GLU A 60 -8.47 -4.16 13.01
N ASP A 61 -8.46 -4.42 14.32
CA ASP A 61 -8.58 -3.39 15.34
C ASP A 61 -7.30 -2.57 15.57
N ASP A 62 -6.15 -3.01 15.05
CA ASP A 62 -4.89 -2.29 15.21
C ASP A 62 -5.00 -0.90 14.54
N PRO A 63 -4.63 0.19 15.23
CA PRO A 63 -4.73 1.55 14.69
C PRO A 63 -3.94 1.74 13.39
N ARG A 64 -2.88 0.95 13.16
CA ARG A 64 -2.13 0.96 11.90
C ARG A 64 -2.96 0.45 10.74
N CYS A 65 -3.81 -0.56 10.96
CA CYS A 65 -4.67 -1.11 9.92
C CYS A 65 -5.83 -0.17 9.60
N LYS A 66 -6.39 0.50 10.62
CA LYS A 66 -7.35 1.60 10.43
C LYS A 66 -6.75 2.72 9.57
N TYR A 67 -5.48 3.06 9.81
CA TYR A 67 -4.77 4.03 8.98
C TYR A 67 -4.52 3.52 7.54
N GLN A 68 -4.20 2.24 7.34
CA GLN A 68 -4.09 1.69 5.98
C GLN A 68 -5.44 1.72 5.24
N TYR A 69 -6.54 1.46 5.94
CA TYR A 69 -7.88 1.54 5.37
C TYR A 69 -8.21 2.97 4.92
N TYR A 70 -7.95 3.97 5.76
CA TYR A 70 -8.10 5.38 5.38
C TYR A 70 -7.31 5.74 4.11
N ARG A 71 -6.09 5.21 3.96
CA ARG A 71 -5.29 5.44 2.74
C ARG A 71 -5.87 4.74 1.50
N ALA A 72 -6.64 3.67 1.68
CA ALA A 72 -7.39 3.04 0.61
C ALA A 72 -8.63 3.88 0.25
N GLU A 73 -9.33 4.46 1.23
CA GLU A 73 -10.46 5.38 1.01
C GLU A 73 -10.07 6.61 0.19
N VAL A 74 -8.88 7.17 0.41
CA VAL A 74 -8.37 8.30 -0.38
C VAL A 74 -8.02 7.90 -1.82
N ALA A 75 -7.73 6.61 -2.07
CA ALA A 75 -7.23 6.14 -3.36
C ALA A 75 -8.30 5.47 -4.23
N CYS A 76 -9.32 4.87 -3.61
CA CYS A 76 -10.35 4.05 -4.25
C CYS A 76 -11.70 4.78 -4.29
N THR A 77 -12.58 4.39 -5.22
CA THR A 77 -13.98 4.80 -5.16
C THR A 77 -14.73 4.02 -4.08
N GLN A 78 -15.78 4.61 -3.52
CA GLN A 78 -16.60 3.94 -2.50
C GLN A 78 -17.22 2.64 -3.02
N ASP A 79 -17.78 2.66 -4.24
CA ASP A 79 -18.36 1.47 -4.88
C ASP A 79 -17.36 0.31 -4.98
N PHE A 80 -16.09 0.61 -5.23
CA PHE A 80 -15.04 -0.41 -5.26
C PHE A 80 -14.82 -0.98 -3.86
N LEU A 81 -14.66 -0.12 -2.85
CA LEU A 81 -14.41 -0.52 -1.46
C LEU A 81 -15.54 -1.39 -0.92
N ASP A 82 -16.79 -1.01 -1.16
CA ASP A 82 -17.96 -1.76 -0.72
C ASP A 82 -17.95 -3.18 -1.32
N LEU A 83 -17.68 -3.30 -2.62
CA LEU A 83 -17.59 -4.58 -3.31
C LEU A 83 -16.45 -5.45 -2.75
N VAL A 84 -15.25 -4.90 -2.57
CA VAL A 84 -14.10 -5.69 -2.14
C VAL A 84 -14.15 -6.05 -0.66
N ASN A 85 -14.78 -5.22 0.17
CA ASN A 85 -15.07 -5.54 1.56
C ASN A 85 -16.06 -6.69 1.69
N GLN A 86 -17.13 -6.71 0.88
CA GLN A 86 -18.04 -7.86 0.81
C GLN A 86 -17.29 -9.14 0.42
N HIS A 87 -16.41 -9.08 -0.59
CA HIS A 87 -15.59 -10.23 -0.96
C HIS A 87 -14.61 -10.64 0.13
N ARG A 88 -14.07 -9.70 0.90
CA ARG A 88 -13.13 -9.97 2.01
C ARG A 88 -13.84 -10.68 3.16
N GLU A 89 -14.99 -10.17 3.58
CA GLU A 89 -15.84 -10.78 4.60
C GLU A 89 -16.31 -12.18 4.18
N ALA A 90 -16.57 -12.38 2.88
CA ALA A 90 -16.89 -13.69 2.32
C ALA A 90 -15.67 -14.61 2.09
N GLY A 91 -14.44 -14.14 2.34
CA GLY A 91 -13.21 -14.92 2.12
C GLY A 91 -12.83 -15.16 0.65
N THR A 92 -13.42 -14.43 -0.29
CA THR A 92 -13.21 -14.57 -1.75
C THR A 92 -12.36 -13.44 -2.35
N CYS A 93 -11.89 -12.50 -1.53
CA CYS A 93 -11.12 -11.35 -2.00
C CYS A 93 -9.73 -11.74 -2.50
N GLY A 94 -9.49 -11.64 -3.81
CA GLY A 94 -8.21 -11.96 -4.43
C GLY A 94 -7.01 -11.11 -3.95
N MET A 95 -7.28 -9.95 -3.34
CA MET A 95 -6.27 -9.05 -2.75
C MET A 95 -5.91 -9.42 -1.31
N ASP A 96 -6.74 -10.23 -0.64
CA ASP A 96 -6.47 -10.75 0.70
C ASP A 96 -5.76 -12.13 0.67
N LEU A 97 -5.72 -12.76 -0.52
CA LEU A 97 -5.03 -14.03 -0.74
C LEU A 97 -3.52 -13.82 -0.93
N LEU A 98 -2.70 -14.41 -0.07
CA LEU A 98 -1.26 -14.42 -0.23
C LEU A 98 -0.84 -15.31 -1.41
N PRO A 99 0.27 -15.00 -2.10
CA PRO A 99 0.79 -15.84 -3.18
C PRO A 99 1.10 -17.29 -2.75
N GLY A 100 1.35 -17.54 -1.46
CA GLY A 100 1.56 -18.89 -0.91
C GLY A 100 0.27 -19.71 -0.76
N ASP A 101 -0.85 -19.05 -0.46
CA ASP A 101 -2.16 -19.69 -0.25
C ASP A 101 -2.80 -20.13 -1.59
N ARG A 102 -2.30 -19.63 -2.72
CA ARG A 102 -2.73 -20.08 -4.07
C ARG A 102 -2.09 -21.39 -4.52
N ILE A 103 -0.96 -21.77 -3.93
CA ILE A 103 -0.18 -22.96 -4.32
C ILE A 103 -0.63 -24.18 -3.50
N VAL A 104 -1.08 -23.94 -2.27
CA VAL A 104 -1.66 -24.97 -1.40
C VAL A 104 -3.14 -24.66 -1.27
N GLY A 105 -3.96 -25.27 -2.13
CA GLY A 105 -5.41 -25.22 -2.02
C GLY A 105 -5.90 -25.92 -0.75
N THR A 106 -5.68 -25.31 0.41
CA THR A 106 -6.15 -25.85 1.69
C THR A 106 -6.60 -24.75 2.63
N ARG A 107 -7.94 -24.72 2.75
CA ARG A 107 -8.81 -24.29 3.85
C ARG A 107 -8.97 -22.81 4.11
#